data_AF-A0A5K0WTM2-F1
#
_entry.id   AF-A0A5K0WTM2-F1
#
_cell.length_a   1.000
_cell.length_b   1.000
_cell.length_c   1.000
_cell.angle_alpha   90.00
_cell.angle_beta   90.00
_cell.angle_gamma   90.00
#
_symmetry.space_group_name_H-M   'P 1'
#
loop_
_entity.id
_entity.type
_entity.pdbx_description
1 polymer ?
#
loop_
_entity_poly.entity_id
_entity_poly.type
_entity_poly.pdbx_seq_one_letter_code
_entity_poly.pdbx_strand_id
1 'polypeptide(L)'
;VMICWVLKIIIGEDILSRFLLESEKTPETINDRYLRDIILNFMIAGKDTTGGTLSWFIYFPCKHPLIQEKTAQEVKEIVGSGEKGQFTQFLEKLTEGALEKQQYLHAALSETLRLYPAVPL
;
A
#
# COMPACT_ATOMS: atom_id res chain seq x y z
N VAL A 1 18.03 -7.27 -0.06
CA VAL A 1 18.73 -5.96 -0.14
C VAL A 1 17.82 -4.83 -0.61
N MET A 2 16.89 -5.05 -1.55
CA MET A 2 15.92 -4.06 -2.02
C MET A 2 14.80 -3.72 -1.01
N ILE A 3 14.33 -4.72 -0.24
CA ILE A 3 13.25 -4.54 0.75
C ILE A 3 13.72 -3.78 2.00
N CYS A 4 15.01 -3.88 2.34
CA CYS A 4 15.61 -3.19 3.51
C CYS A 4 15.84 -1.68 3.26
N TRP A 5 15.90 -1.24 1.99
CA TRP A 5 15.95 0.18 1.63
C TRP A 5 14.59 0.87 1.71
N VAL A 6 13.51 0.11 1.47
CA VAL A 6 12.13 0.59 1.59
C VAL A 6 11.74 0.72 3.08
N LEU A 7 12.37 -0.03 3.98
CA LEU A 7 11.99 -0.06 5.40
C LEU A 7 12.59 1.04 6.27
N LYS A 8 13.50 1.86 5.73
CA LYS A 8 13.96 3.09 6.39
C LYS A 8 13.05 4.29 6.07
N ILE A 9 11.75 4.03 5.94
CA ILE A 9 10.67 5.03 5.88
C ILE A 9 10.42 5.49 7.32
N ILE A 10 11.27 6.38 7.81
CA ILE A 10 11.09 7.07 9.09
C ILE A 10 10.55 8.47 8.77
N ILE A 11 9.26 8.66 9.05
CA ILE A 11 8.53 9.89 9.39
C ILE A 11 9.29 11.19 9.04
N GLY A 12 8.99 11.81 7.89
CA GLY A 12 9.33 13.23 7.64
C GLY A 12 9.67 13.63 6.21
N GLU A 13 10.14 12.71 5.36
CA GLU A 13 10.50 13.01 3.97
C GLU A 13 9.78 12.06 3.01
N ASP A 14 8.79 12.58 2.29
CA ASP A 14 8.13 11.85 1.22
C ASP A 14 9.07 11.68 0.00
N ILE A 15 8.67 10.84 -0.94
CA ILE A 15 9.46 10.52 -2.14
C ILE A 15 9.80 11.78 -2.94
N LEU A 16 8.88 12.74 -3.05
CA LEU A 16 9.10 13.99 -3.77
C LEU A 16 10.14 14.86 -3.06
N SER A 17 10.03 15.02 -1.74
CA SER A 17 11.03 15.72 -0.93
C SER A 17 12.43 15.15 -1.15
N ARG A 18 12.57 13.82 -1.22
CA ARG A 18 13.87 13.17 -1.50
C ARG A 18 14.39 13.45 -2.91
N PHE A 19 13.53 13.41 -3.92
CA PHE A 19 13.93 13.73 -5.29
C PHE A 19 14.32 15.20 -5.46
N LEU A 20 13.65 16.11 -4.74
CA LEU A 20 14.01 17.53 -4.70
C LEU A 20 15.39 17.74 -4.08
N LEU A 21 15.67 17.12 -2.93
CA LEU A 21 16.99 17.19 -2.28
C LEU A 21 18.12 16.66 -3.17
N GLU A 22 17.86 15.63 -3.98
CA GLU A 22 18.85 15.11 -4.95
C GLU A 22 19.02 16.01 -6.18
N SER A 23 17.96 16.71 -6.59
CA SER A 23 18.03 17.70 -7.67
C SER A 23 18.92 18.89 -7.32
N GLU A 24 18.92 19.32 -6.06
CA GLU A 24 19.79 20.40 -5.58
C GLU A 24 21.28 20.00 -5.62
N LYS A 25 21.60 18.72 -5.41
CA LYS A 25 22.97 18.20 -5.47
C LYS A 25 23.47 18.01 -6.91
N THR A 26 22.56 17.71 -7.85
CA THR A 26 22.90 17.33 -9.24
C THR A 26 21.95 17.95 -10.27
N PRO A 27 21.95 19.29 -10.42
CA PRO A 27 20.98 20.01 -11.24
C PRO A 27 21.09 19.70 -12.74
N GLU A 28 22.23 19.21 -13.21
CA GLU A 28 22.42 18.85 -14.63
C GLU A 28 21.74 17.52 -15.00
N THR A 29 21.59 16.60 -14.05
CA THR A 29 21.00 15.27 -14.29
C THR A 29 19.55 15.16 -13.85
N ILE A 30 19.17 15.86 -12.77
CA ILE A 30 17.82 15.81 -12.20
C ILE A 30 17.23 17.22 -12.31
N ASN A 31 16.73 17.55 -13.50
CA ASN A 31 16.04 18.81 -13.75
C ASN A 31 14.52 18.70 -13.49
N ASP A 32 13.84 19.84 -13.44
CA ASP A 32 12.39 19.92 -13.18
C ASP A 32 11.53 19.04 -14.11
N ARG A 33 11.97 18.86 -15.36
CA ARG A 33 11.28 18.00 -16.32
C ARG A 33 11.41 16.54 -15.91
N TYR A 34 12.62 16.09 -15.59
CA TYR A 34 12.87 14.74 -15.09
C TYR A 34 12.10 14.47 -13.79
N LEU A 35 12.10 15.41 -12.85
CA LEU A 35 11.34 15.32 -11.61
C LEU A 35 9.83 15.17 -11.87
N ARG A 36 9.26 16.01 -12.73
CA ARG A 36 7.86 15.91 -13.11
C ARG A 36 7.54 14.55 -13.73
N ASP A 37 8.37 14.11 -14.68
CA ASP A 37 8.15 12.87 -15.41
C ASP A 37 8.22 11.66 -14.47
N ILE A 38 9.17 11.62 -13.54
CA ILE A 38 9.29 10.51 -12.59
C ILE A 38 8.11 10.46 -11.61
N ILE A 39 7.67 11.61 -11.08
CA ILE A 39 6.53 11.67 -10.16
C ILE A 39 5.24 11.25 -10.87
N LEU A 40 5.01 11.74 -12.10
CA LEU A 40 3.86 11.36 -12.91
C LEU A 40 3.85 9.86 -13.18
N ASN A 41 5.00 9.29 -13.56
CA ASN A 41 5.11 7.84 -13.79
C ASN A 41 4.77 7.04 -12.53
N PHE A 42 5.25 7.45 -11.35
CA PHE A 42 4.90 6.80 -10.09
C PHE A 42 3.41 6.92 -9.76
N MET A 43 2.81 8.10 -9.96
CA MET A 43 1.39 8.30 -9.70
C MET A 43 0.52 7.44 -10.62
N ILE A 44 0.83 7.40 -11.92
CA ILE A 44 0.09 6.60 -12.90
C ILE A 44 0.25 5.11 -12.57
N ALA A 45 1.47 4.65 -12.30
CA ALA A 45 1.75 3.26 -11.97
C ALA A 45 0.99 2.80 -10.71
N GLY A 46 0.90 3.64 -9.68
CA GLY A 46 0.23 3.28 -8.42
C GLY A 46 -1.29 3.44 -8.45
N LYS A 47 -1.81 4.51 -9.06
CA LYS A 47 -3.22 4.90 -9.01
C LYS A 47 -4.14 3.82 -9.60
N ASP A 48 -3.97 3.52 -10.88
CA ASP A 48 -4.96 2.72 -11.61
C ASP A 48 -4.81 1.24 -11.27
N THR A 49 -3.59 0.76 -11.06
CA THR A 49 -3.32 -0.65 -10.68
C THR A 49 -3.88 -0.97 -9.29
N THR A 50 -3.64 -0.09 -8.32
CA THR A 50 -4.12 -0.28 -6.94
C THR A 50 -5.63 -0.06 -6.86
N GLY A 51 -6.15 0.96 -7.54
CA GLY A 51 -7.59 1.24 -7.61
C GLY A 51 -8.38 0.07 -8.21
N GLY A 52 -7.89 -0.52 -9.31
CA GLY A 52 -8.49 -1.69 -9.92
C GLY A 52 -8.44 -2.92 -9.01
N THR A 53 -7.27 -3.20 -8.43
CA THR A 53 -7.08 -4.33 -7.49
C THR A 53 -8.01 -4.23 -6.29
N LEU A 54 -8.10 -3.05 -5.66
CA LEU A 54 -8.95 -2.83 -4.49
C LEU A 54 -10.45 -2.97 -4.83
N SER A 55 -10.85 -2.52 -6.02
CA SER A 55 -12.25 -2.66 -6.48
C SER A 55 -12.65 -4.14 -6.54
N TRP A 56 -11.80 -4.99 -7.15
CA TRP A 56 -12.03 -6.43 -7.20
C TRP A 56 -11.91 -7.09 -5.83
N PHE A 57 -10.93 -6.67 -5.03
CA PHE A 57 -10.70 -7.20 -3.69
C PHE A 57 -11.87 -6.90 -2.75
N ILE A 58 -12.54 -5.76 -2.88
CA ILE A 58 -13.75 -5.45 -2.09
C ILE A 58 -14.96 -6.21 -2.65
N TYR A 59 -15.06 -6.32 -3.97
CA TYR A 59 -16.17 -7.03 -4.63
C TYR A 59 -16.19 -8.54 -4.31
N PHE A 60 -15.03 -9.19 -4.23
CA PHE A 60 -14.92 -10.64 -4.09
C PHE A 60 -15.48 -11.17 -2.75
N PRO A 61 -15.14 -10.62 -1.57
CA PRO A 61 -15.74 -10.97 -0.28
C PRO A 61 -17.25 -10.74 -0.24
N CYS A 62 -17.80 -9.75 -0.96
CA CYS A 62 -19.26 -9.55 -1.03
C CYS A 62 -20.00 -10.75 -1.65
N LYS A 63 -19.32 -11.57 -2.44
CA LYS A 63 -19.85 -12.82 -3.01
C LYS A 63 -19.48 -14.06 -2.18
N HIS A 64 -18.53 -13.94 -1.26
CA HIS A 64 -18.00 -15.03 -0.45
C HIS A 64 -17.99 -14.66 1.04
N PRO A 65 -19.13 -14.76 1.75
CA PRO A 65 -19.27 -14.33 3.15
C PRO A 65 -18.25 -14.97 4.11
N LEU A 66 -17.89 -16.24 3.86
CA LEU A 66 -16.88 -16.95 4.68
C LEU A 66 -15.48 -16.33 4.56
N ILE A 67 -15.12 -15.85 3.36
CA ILE A 67 -13.83 -15.18 3.13
C ILE A 67 -13.86 -13.81 3.80
N GLN A 68 -14.97 -13.07 3.64
CA GLN A 68 -15.18 -11.79 4.31
C GLN A 68 -15.04 -11.90 5.83
N GLU A 69 -15.69 -12.90 6.44
CA GLU A 69 -15.66 -13.12 7.89
C GLU A 69 -14.25 -13.43 8.37
N LYS A 70 -13.53 -14.35 7.71
CA LYS A 70 -12.15 -14.70 8.06
C LYS A 70 -11.19 -13.51 7.92
N THR A 71 -11.27 -12.78 6.82
CA THR A 71 -10.42 -11.60 6.60
C THR A 71 -10.73 -10.51 7.63
N ALA A 72 -12.01 -10.25 7.91
CA ALA A 72 -12.40 -9.26 8.91
C ALA A 72 -11.99 -9.67 10.33
N GLN A 73 -12.03 -10.97 10.65
CA GLN A 73 -11.56 -11.49 11.92
C GLN A 73 -10.06 -11.27 12.10
N GLU A 74 -9.24 -11.61 11.11
CA GLU A 74 -7.79 -11.42 11.17
C GLU A 74 -7.41 -9.94 11.35
N VAL A 75 -8.11 -9.02 10.67
CA VAL A 75 -7.92 -7.57 10.87
C VAL A 75 -8.31 -7.15 12.29
N LYS A 76 -9.41 -7.68 12.84
CA LYS A 76 -9.87 -7.36 14.20
C LYS A 76 -8.91 -7.88 15.27
N GLU A 77 -8.28 -9.03 15.07
CA GLU A 77 -7.33 -9.60 16.04
C GLU A 77 -6.10 -8.69 16.26
N ILE A 78 -5.70 -7.96 15.23
CA ILE A 78 -4.57 -7.02 15.28
C ILE A 78 -4.99 -5.66 15.82
N VAL A 79 -6.10 -5.11 15.32
CA VAL A 79 -6.60 -3.79 15.72
C VAL A 79 -7.20 -3.84 17.14
N GLY A 80 -7.57 -5.02 17.61
CA GLY A 80 -8.30 -5.26 18.85
C GLY A 80 -9.74 -4.75 18.78
N SER A 81 -10.52 -5.10 19.80
CA SER A 81 -11.91 -4.64 20.00
C SER A 81 -11.98 -3.19 20.51
N GLY A 82 -11.16 -2.29 19.97
CA GLY A 82 -11.13 -0.89 20.36
C GLY A 82 -12.48 -0.21 20.11
N GLU A 83 -12.86 0.73 20.97
CA GLU A 83 -14.09 1.51 20.81
C GLU A 83 -14.19 2.08 19.39
N LYS A 84 -15.38 1.96 18.80
CA LYS A 84 -15.70 2.53 17.50
C LYS A 84 -15.38 4.03 17.51
N GLY A 85 -14.32 4.47 16.84
CA GLY A 85 -14.22 5.89 16.49
C GLY A 85 -12.85 6.54 16.27
N GLN A 86 -11.72 5.96 16.69
CA GLN A 86 -10.44 6.64 16.52
C GLN A 86 -9.59 6.01 15.42
N PHE A 87 -9.68 6.58 14.21
CA PHE A 87 -8.81 6.26 13.06
C PHE A 87 -7.32 6.39 13.42
N THR A 88 -6.97 7.33 14.29
CA THR A 88 -5.61 7.51 14.82
C THR A 88 -5.11 6.28 15.59
N GLN A 89 -5.93 5.69 16.46
CA GLN A 89 -5.57 4.47 17.19
C GLN A 89 -5.44 3.25 16.26
N PHE A 90 -6.20 3.22 15.16
CA PHE A 90 -6.03 2.19 14.14
C PHE A 90 -4.66 2.32 13.46
N LEU A 91 -4.26 3.54 13.07
CA LEU A 91 -2.96 3.79 12.46
C LEU A 91 -1.79 3.41 13.37
N GLU A 92 -1.88 3.72 14.67
CA GLU A 92 -0.85 3.36 15.65
C GLU A 92 -0.66 1.84 15.79
N LYS A 93 -1.72 1.06 15.53
CA LYS A 93 -1.69 -0.41 15.61
C LYS A 93 -1.21 -1.09 14.33
N LEU A 94 -1.19 -0.39 13.19
CA LEU A 94 -0.63 -0.87 11.92
C LEU A 94 0.90 -0.84 11.93
N THR A 95 1.49 -1.63 12.82
CA THR A 95 2.94 -1.84 12.88
C THR A 95 3.38 -2.90 11.86
N GLU A 96 4.67 -2.94 11.52
CA GLU A 96 5.23 -3.96 10.61
C GLU A 96 4.92 -5.39 11.10
N GLY A 97 5.19 -5.67 12.38
CA GLY A 97 4.88 -6.98 12.98
C GLY A 97 3.38 -7.30 13.09
N ALA A 98 2.51 -6.30 12.99
CA ALA A 98 1.07 -6.50 12.85
C ALA A 98 0.70 -6.89 11.42
N LEU A 99 1.26 -6.23 10.41
CA LEU A 99 1.05 -6.55 9.00
C LEU A 99 1.55 -7.95 8.63
N GLU A 100 2.68 -8.39 9.20
CA GLU A 100 3.20 -9.75 9.02
C GLU A 100 2.24 -10.86 9.49
N LYS A 101 1.35 -10.54 10.44
CA LYS A 101 0.34 -11.48 10.95
C LYS A 101 -0.90 -11.57 10.06
N GLN A 102 -1.04 -10.73 9.03
CA GLN A 102 -2.19 -10.69 8.12
C GLN A 102 -2.04 -11.65 6.94
N GLN A 103 -1.79 -12.92 7.22
CA GLN A 103 -1.50 -13.94 6.21
C GLN A 103 -2.72 -14.24 5.34
N TYR A 104 -3.91 -14.27 5.93
CA TYR A 104 -5.15 -14.58 5.22
C TYR A 104 -5.59 -13.42 4.33
N LEU A 105 -5.48 -12.18 4.82
CA LEU A 105 -5.68 -10.97 4.03
C LEU A 105 -4.72 -10.93 2.84
N HIS A 106 -3.43 -11.20 3.07
CA HIS A 106 -2.43 -11.26 2.01
C HIS A 106 -2.76 -12.36 0.99
N ALA A 107 -3.20 -13.53 1.44
CA ALA A 107 -3.64 -14.61 0.55
C ALA A 107 -4.88 -14.21 -0.28
N ALA A 108 -5.87 -13.54 0.32
CA ALA A 108 -7.07 -13.08 -0.37
C ALA A 108 -6.76 -11.99 -1.42
N LEU A 109 -5.84 -11.07 -1.11
CA LEU A 109 -5.32 -10.09 -2.07
C LEU A 109 -4.56 -10.77 -3.22
N SER A 110 -3.71 -11.75 -2.90
CA SER A 110 -2.97 -12.53 -3.89
C SER A 110 -3.90 -13.30 -4.84
N GLU A 111 -4.96 -13.91 -4.30
CA GLU A 111 -5.96 -14.61 -5.10
C GLU A 111 -6.77 -13.64 -5.98
N THR A 112 -7.05 -12.44 -5.48
CA THR A 112 -7.68 -11.39 -6.29
C THR A 112 -6.82 -11.02 -7.49
N LEU A 113 -5.51 -10.84 -7.28
CA LEU A 113 -4.57 -10.55 -8.37
C LEU A 113 -4.39 -11.72 -9.34
N ARG A 114 -4.52 -12.97 -8.87
CA ARG A 114 -4.49 -14.17 -9.72
C ARG A 114 -5.70 -14.24 -10.65
N LEU A 115 -6.88 -13.85 -10.17
CA LEU A 115 -8.14 -13.88 -10.93
C LEU A 115 -8.34 -12.62 -11.79
N TYR A 116 -7.99 -11.46 -11.25
CA TYR A 116 -8.17 -10.15 -11.84
C TYR A 116 -6.85 -9.36 -11.77
N PRO A 117 -5.89 -9.65 -12.66
CA PRO A 117 -4.62 -8.95 -12.67
C PRO A 117 -4.83 -7.46 -12.99
N ALA A 118 -4.12 -6.59 -12.26
CA ALA A 118 -4.20 -5.14 -12.45
C ALA A 118 -3.73 -4.69 -13.84
N VAL A 119 -2.83 -5.45 -14.45
CA VAL A 119 -2.35 -5.26 -15.82
C VAL A 119 -2.56 -6.58 -16.56
N PRO A 120 -3.59 -6.70 -17.42
CA PRO A 120 -3.75 -7.86 -18.28
C PRO A 120 -2.65 -7.88 -19.34
N LEU A 121 -2.02 -9.05 -19.54
CA LEU A 121 -1.06 -9.31 -20.63
C LEU A 121 -1.79 -9.75 -21.90
#